data_AF-A0A022M9P4-F1
#
_entry.id   AF-A0A022M9P4-F1
#
_cell.length_a   1.000
_cell.length_b   1.000
_cell.length_c   1.000
_cell.angle_alpha   90.00
_cell.angle_beta   90.00
_cell.angle_gamma   90.00
#
_symmetry.space_group_name_H-M   'P 1'
#
loop_
_entity.id
_entity.type
_entity.pdbx_description
1 polymer ?
#
loop_
_entity_poly.entity_id
_entity_poly.type
_entity_poly.pdbx_seq_one_letter_code
_entity_poly.pdbx_strand_id
1 'polypeptide(L)'
;MRLHRLDITAFGPFGGTQSVDFDALSAAGLFLLHGPTGAGKTSVLDAVCYALYGSVPGARQSAQGATLRSDHAAAGTRTQVTLDVSVAGRRLEITRLPPWERPKKRGTGTTVDKAQTWLREYDATAGAWKDLSRSHQEIGEEIAQLLGMSREQFCQVVLLPQGEFARFLRADAEARGKLLGRLFDTQRFADVERRLADRRRVTEAQVREGDAALLADAHRMQQAAGDAMELPALAPGDPGLAEAVLSAAAVARSTAREQATVAHCRLTAAETARAAAARTLDDVRERARLQRRFAEARQRAERLDERAGAHRAAQERMERGRKAETVAPALALREAADAEHRRATAA
;
A
#
# COMPACT_ATOMS: atom_id res chain seq x y z
N MET A 1 -35.13 25.72 -20.86
CA MET A 1 -34.76 26.34 -22.15
C MET A 1 -36.03 26.75 -22.88
N ARG A 2 -36.06 27.92 -23.53
CA ARG A 2 -37.20 28.42 -24.32
C ARG A 2 -36.70 29.07 -25.60
N LEU A 3 -37.28 28.71 -26.74
CA LEU A 3 -37.00 29.35 -28.03
C LEU A 3 -37.92 30.58 -28.18
N HIS A 4 -37.38 31.71 -28.62
CA HIS A 4 -38.15 32.93 -28.86
C HIS A 4 -38.35 33.17 -30.35
N ARG A 5 -37.26 33.15 -31.12
CA ARG A 5 -37.29 33.43 -32.55
C ARG A 5 -36.18 32.69 -33.29
N LEU A 6 -36.47 32.23 -34.49
CA LEU A 6 -35.51 31.63 -35.40
C LEU A 6 -35.62 32.27 -36.78
N ASP A 7 -34.53 32.84 -37.27
CA ASP A 7 -34.41 33.36 -38.63
C ASP A 7 -33.46 32.46 -39.42
N ILE A 8 -33.94 31.97 -40.57
CA ILE A 8 -33.25 31.02 -41.45
C ILE A 8 -33.13 31.63 -42.83
N THR A 9 -31.92 31.78 -43.34
CA THR A 9 -31.66 32.31 -44.69
C THR A 9 -30.81 31.33 -45.49
N ALA A 10 -31.24 31.01 -46.71
CA ALA A 10 -30.50 30.17 -47.65
C ALA A 10 -30.06 28.82 -47.05
N PHE A 11 -30.95 28.14 -46.31
CA PHE A 11 -30.67 26.90 -45.56
C PHE A 11 -31.67 25.80 -45.90
N GLY A 12 -31.18 24.60 -46.25
CA GLY A 12 -32.03 23.47 -46.65
C GLY A 12 -32.92 23.82 -47.85
N PRO A 13 -34.25 23.64 -47.79
CA PRO A 13 -35.15 24.00 -48.90
C PRO A 13 -35.47 25.51 -48.97
N PHE A 14 -35.03 26.32 -48.00
CA PHE A 14 -35.37 27.74 -47.93
C PHE A 14 -34.33 28.59 -48.68
N GLY A 15 -34.67 29.05 -49.89
CA GLY A 15 -33.80 29.92 -50.69
C GLY A 15 -33.73 31.37 -50.18
N GLY A 16 -34.81 31.86 -49.58
CA GLY A 16 -34.91 33.20 -48.97
C GLY A 16 -34.79 33.18 -47.44
N THR A 17 -35.07 34.31 -46.81
CA THR A 17 -35.18 34.41 -45.34
C THR A 17 -36.57 33.98 -44.89
N GLN A 18 -36.62 33.08 -43.92
CA GLN A 18 -37.83 32.64 -43.24
C GLN A 18 -37.67 32.91 -41.73
N SER A 19 -38.70 33.47 -41.11
CA SER A 19 -38.70 33.83 -39.69
C SER A 19 -39.79 33.04 -38.98
N VAL A 20 -39.43 32.37 -37.90
CA VAL A 20 -40.35 31.64 -37.02
C VAL A 20 -40.36 32.35 -35.67
N ASP A 21 -41.51 32.91 -35.31
CA ASP A 21 -41.76 33.47 -33.99
C ASP A 21 -42.33 32.39 -33.07
N PHE A 22 -41.48 31.84 -32.20
CA PHE A 22 -41.90 30.81 -31.25
C PHE A 22 -42.67 31.40 -30.07
N ASP A 23 -42.52 32.68 -29.74
CA ASP A 23 -43.33 33.30 -28.69
C ASP A 23 -44.78 33.42 -29.12
N ALA A 24 -45.03 33.82 -30.37
CA ALA A 24 -46.38 33.82 -30.95
C ALA A 24 -46.98 32.40 -31.01
N LEU A 25 -46.19 31.40 -31.41
CA LEU A 25 -46.65 30.01 -31.52
C LEU A 25 -46.85 29.33 -30.16
N SER A 26 -46.03 29.65 -29.16
CA SER A 26 -46.07 29.03 -27.84
C SER A 26 -47.12 29.63 -26.89
N ALA A 27 -47.80 30.70 -27.29
CA ALA A 27 -48.90 31.29 -26.52
C ALA A 27 -49.99 30.26 -26.13
N ALA A 28 -50.22 29.25 -26.96
CA ALA A 28 -51.17 28.15 -26.72
C ALA A 28 -50.55 26.91 -26.06
N GLY A 29 -49.25 26.91 -25.74
CA GLY A 29 -48.52 25.80 -25.12
C GLY A 29 -48.14 24.65 -26.08
N LEU A 30 -48.90 24.43 -27.15
CA LEU A 30 -48.62 23.44 -28.20
C LEU A 30 -48.85 24.04 -29.59
N PHE A 31 -47.93 23.79 -30.52
CA PHE A 31 -48.08 24.18 -31.92
C PHE A 31 -47.71 23.02 -32.86
N LEU A 32 -48.28 23.04 -34.06
CA LEU A 32 -48.08 22.02 -35.08
C LEU A 32 -47.40 22.60 -36.32
N LEU A 33 -46.25 22.04 -36.70
CA LEU A 33 -45.64 22.29 -37.99
C LEU A 33 -46.21 21.29 -39.01
N HIS A 34 -47.17 21.74 -39.82
CA HIS A 34 -47.78 20.92 -40.88
C HIS A 34 -47.30 21.34 -42.28
N GLY A 35 -47.34 20.42 -43.24
CA GLY A 35 -46.96 20.66 -44.62
C GLY A 35 -46.60 19.36 -45.35
N PRO A 36 -46.48 19.36 -46.69
CA PRO A 36 -46.11 18.18 -47.45
C PRO A 36 -44.70 17.68 -47.08
N THR A 37 -44.42 16.39 -47.35
CA THR A 37 -43.06 15.86 -47.26
C THR A 37 -42.13 16.67 -48.15
N GLY A 38 -40.96 17.06 -47.65
CA GLY A 38 -40.04 17.94 -48.38
C GLY A 38 -40.26 19.45 -48.18
N ALA A 39 -41.33 19.89 -47.51
CA ALA A 39 -41.60 21.31 -47.25
C ALA A 39 -40.62 22.00 -46.26
N GLY A 40 -39.59 21.29 -45.76
CA GLY A 40 -38.59 21.86 -44.85
C GLY A 40 -38.94 21.82 -43.36
N LYS A 41 -39.97 21.09 -42.94
CA LYS A 41 -40.31 20.89 -41.51
C LYS A 41 -39.10 20.43 -40.68
N THR A 42 -38.42 19.39 -41.16
CA THR A 42 -37.19 18.89 -40.52
C THR A 42 -36.07 19.92 -40.58
N SER A 43 -35.99 20.72 -41.65
CA SER A 43 -34.96 21.75 -41.80
C SER A 43 -35.10 22.90 -40.80
N VAL A 44 -36.32 23.24 -40.36
CA VAL A 44 -36.53 24.18 -39.25
C VAL A 44 -35.93 23.63 -37.96
N LEU A 45 -36.18 22.36 -37.65
CA LEU A 45 -35.63 21.68 -36.47
C LEU A 45 -34.10 21.53 -36.56
N ASP A 46 -33.58 21.22 -37.75
CA ASP A 46 -32.14 21.16 -38.02
C ASP A 46 -31.48 22.53 -37.81
N ALA A 47 -32.14 23.63 -38.17
CA ALA A 47 -31.64 24.98 -37.97
C ALA A 47 -31.51 25.32 -36.48
N VAL A 48 -32.46 24.90 -35.63
CA VAL A 48 -32.34 25.03 -34.16
C VAL A 48 -31.11 24.28 -33.64
N CYS A 49 -30.95 23.01 -34.02
CA CYS A 49 -29.78 22.22 -33.62
C CYS A 49 -28.47 22.83 -34.14
N TYR A 50 -28.46 23.31 -35.39
CA TYR A 50 -27.31 23.96 -35.98
C TYR A 50 -26.95 25.24 -35.22
N ALA A 51 -27.92 26.09 -34.88
CA ALA A 51 -27.69 27.30 -34.11
C ALA A 51 -27.07 27.00 -32.74
N LEU A 52 -27.56 25.98 -32.03
CA LEU A 52 -27.03 25.62 -30.70
C LEU A 52 -25.64 24.97 -30.79
N TYR A 53 -25.50 23.90 -31.58
CA TYR A 53 -24.34 23.02 -31.57
C TYR A 53 -23.40 23.14 -32.78
N GLY A 54 -23.70 24.03 -33.74
CA GLY A 54 -22.92 24.21 -34.96
C GLY A 54 -22.99 23.03 -35.94
N SER A 55 -23.87 22.05 -35.70
CA SER A 55 -24.02 20.86 -36.54
C SER A 55 -25.46 20.33 -36.51
N VAL A 56 -25.84 19.57 -37.53
CA VAL A 56 -27.19 19.01 -37.69
C VAL A 56 -27.23 17.51 -37.32
N PRO A 57 -28.39 17.00 -36.84
CA PRO A 57 -28.54 15.58 -36.52
C PRO A 57 -28.61 14.67 -37.76
N GLY A 58 -28.07 13.45 -37.62
CA GLY A 58 -28.17 12.35 -38.60
C GLY A 58 -27.03 12.25 -39.63
N ALA A 59 -27.20 11.36 -40.62
CA ALA A 59 -26.23 11.03 -41.68
C ALA A 59 -25.86 12.20 -42.63
N ARG A 60 -26.50 13.36 -42.47
CA ARG A 60 -26.21 14.60 -43.22
C ARG A 60 -24.91 15.30 -42.74
N GLN A 61 -24.14 14.64 -41.89
CA GLN A 61 -22.84 15.07 -41.37
C GLN A 61 -21.67 14.76 -42.32
N SER A 62 -21.86 13.95 -43.35
CA SER A 62 -20.78 13.52 -44.23
C SER A 62 -20.25 14.68 -45.09
N ALA A 63 -18.98 15.02 -44.85
CA ALA A 63 -18.12 15.96 -45.57
C ALA A 63 -18.35 17.46 -45.29
N GLN A 64 -17.52 18.01 -44.41
CA GLN A 64 -16.99 19.38 -44.49
C GLN A 64 -17.91 20.42 -45.19
N GLY A 65 -19.07 20.72 -44.60
CA GLY A 65 -19.81 21.94 -44.90
C GLY A 65 -20.56 22.06 -46.25
N ALA A 66 -20.72 21.00 -47.02
CA ALA A 66 -21.57 21.01 -48.23
C ALA A 66 -22.68 19.96 -48.04
N THR A 67 -23.96 20.28 -47.81
CA THR A 67 -24.81 21.33 -48.37
C THR A 67 -25.87 21.78 -47.34
N LEU A 68 -25.48 22.53 -46.30
CA LEU A 68 -26.48 23.24 -45.48
C LEU A 68 -27.12 24.39 -46.27
N ARG A 69 -26.43 24.88 -47.30
CA ARG A 69 -26.92 25.89 -48.24
C ARG A 69 -28.07 25.37 -49.07
N SER A 70 -29.09 26.20 -49.27
CA SER A 70 -30.18 25.92 -50.20
C SER A 70 -29.76 26.09 -51.66
N ASP A 71 -30.08 25.10 -52.50
CA ASP A 71 -29.91 25.18 -53.96
C ASP A 71 -30.86 26.20 -54.60
N HIS A 72 -31.93 26.59 -53.90
CA HIS A 72 -32.88 27.62 -54.32
C HIS A 72 -32.40 29.04 -53.99
N ALA A 73 -31.26 29.21 -53.29
CA ALA A 73 -30.75 30.51 -52.90
C ALA A 73 -30.00 31.19 -54.05
N ALA A 74 -30.26 32.47 -54.29
CA ALA A 74 -29.49 33.27 -55.24
C ALA A 74 -27.99 33.25 -54.89
N ALA A 75 -27.13 33.32 -55.91
CA ALA A 75 -25.68 33.22 -55.76
C ALA A 75 -25.05 34.33 -54.88
N GLY A 76 -25.79 35.41 -54.59
CA GLY A 76 -25.38 36.47 -53.66
C GLY A 76 -25.86 36.31 -52.23
N THR A 77 -26.81 35.40 -51.96
CA THR A 77 -27.42 35.24 -50.63
C THR A 77 -26.56 34.35 -49.75
N ARG A 78 -26.07 34.87 -48.63
CA ARG A 78 -25.30 34.09 -47.65
C ARG A 78 -26.21 33.22 -46.79
N THR A 79 -25.80 31.98 -46.54
CA THR A 79 -26.48 31.11 -45.58
C THR A 79 -26.26 31.61 -44.17
N GLN A 80 -27.35 31.77 -43.42
CA GLN A 80 -27.32 32.28 -42.06
C GLN A 80 -28.45 31.64 -41.25
N VAL A 81 -28.16 31.32 -39.99
CA VAL A 81 -29.16 30.91 -39.00
C VAL A 81 -28.97 31.78 -37.76
N THR A 82 -30.02 32.46 -37.34
CA THR A 82 -30.05 33.25 -36.09
C THR A 82 -31.09 32.67 -35.15
N LEU A 83 -30.71 32.36 -33.92
CA LEU A 83 -31.60 31.83 -32.89
C LEU A 83 -31.58 32.71 -31.64
N ASP A 84 -32.74 33.20 -31.22
CA ASP A 84 -32.99 33.83 -29.92
C ASP A 84 -33.56 32.79 -28.95
N VAL A 85 -32.87 32.56 -27.83
CA VAL A 85 -33.14 31.49 -26.88
C VAL A 85 -32.87 31.93 -25.45
N SER A 86 -33.76 31.53 -24.52
CA SER A 86 -33.50 31.61 -23.08
C SER A 86 -33.03 30.26 -22.52
N VAL A 87 -31.86 30.23 -21.90
CA VAL A 87 -31.24 29.05 -21.28
C VAL A 87 -30.57 29.43 -19.97
N ALA A 88 -30.74 28.61 -18.92
CA ALA A 88 -30.18 28.84 -17.58
C ALA A 88 -30.41 30.28 -17.04
N GLY A 89 -31.57 30.88 -17.34
CA GLY A 89 -31.94 32.24 -16.89
C GLY A 89 -31.39 33.38 -17.74
N ARG A 90 -30.64 33.09 -18.81
CA ARG A 90 -30.03 34.08 -19.72
C ARG A 90 -30.71 34.05 -21.08
N ARG A 91 -30.94 35.21 -21.69
CA ARG A 91 -31.48 35.33 -23.05
C ARG A 91 -30.33 35.63 -24.01
N LEU A 92 -30.11 34.71 -24.94
CA LEU A 92 -28.97 34.69 -25.84
C LEU A 92 -29.45 34.71 -27.29
N GLU A 93 -28.71 35.40 -28.15
CA GLU A 93 -28.87 35.34 -29.59
C GLU A 93 -27.61 34.75 -30.21
N ILE A 94 -27.79 33.66 -30.95
CA ILE A 94 -26.71 32.91 -31.58
C ILE A 94 -26.89 33.04 -33.08
N THR A 95 -25.92 33.67 -33.75
CA THR A 95 -25.88 33.72 -35.22
C THR A 95 -24.77 32.83 -35.74
N ARG A 96 -25.09 31.90 -36.64
CA ARG A 96 -24.12 31.05 -37.33
C ARG A 96 -24.20 31.22 -38.83
N LEU A 97 -23.04 31.50 -39.42
CA LEU A 97 -22.83 31.60 -40.86
C LEU A 97 -21.85 30.49 -41.26
N PRO A 98 -22.30 29.41 -41.92
CA PRO A 98 -21.41 28.36 -42.42
C PRO A 98 -20.38 28.91 -43.43
N PRO A 99 -19.31 28.14 -43.70
CA PRO A 99 -18.40 28.50 -44.78
C PRO A 99 -19.15 28.47 -46.11
N TRP A 100 -18.86 29.42 -46.99
CA TRP A 100 -19.55 29.52 -48.28
C TRP A 100 -18.63 30.04 -49.38
N GLU A 101 -18.73 29.41 -50.54
CA GLU A 101 -18.16 29.89 -51.79
C GLU A 101 -19.00 31.01 -52.41
N ARG A 102 -18.59 32.27 -52.19
CA ARG A 102 -19.23 33.40 -52.87
C ARG A 102 -18.58 33.68 -54.23
N PRO A 103 -19.31 34.22 -55.20
CA PRO A 103 -18.73 34.81 -56.39
C PRO A 103 -17.72 35.92 -56.03
N LYS A 104 -16.61 36.00 -56.77
CA LYS A 104 -15.65 37.10 -56.60
C LYS A 104 -16.29 38.43 -56.97
N LYS A 105 -16.00 39.49 -56.19
CA LYS A 105 -16.43 40.87 -56.48
C LYS A 105 -15.79 41.44 -57.76
N ARG A 106 -14.66 40.87 -58.20
CA ARG A 106 -13.95 41.21 -59.45
C ARG A 106 -13.33 39.93 -60.04
N GLY A 107 -13.49 39.74 -61.35
CA GLY A 107 -13.01 38.55 -62.10
C GLY A 107 -13.99 37.38 -62.10
N THR A 108 -13.61 36.29 -62.77
CA THR A 108 -14.38 35.02 -62.83
C THR A 108 -13.96 34.07 -61.68
N GLY A 109 -14.90 33.27 -61.17
CA GLY A 109 -14.67 32.25 -60.14
C GLY A 109 -15.24 32.57 -58.74
N THR A 110 -15.09 31.63 -57.81
CA THR A 110 -15.58 31.69 -56.42
C THR A 110 -14.47 31.98 -55.41
N THR A 111 -14.81 32.37 -54.19
CA THR A 111 -13.91 32.50 -53.04
C THR A 111 -14.62 32.00 -51.80
N VAL A 112 -13.91 31.24 -50.97
CA VAL A 112 -14.42 30.69 -49.72
C VAL A 112 -14.38 31.77 -48.64
N ASP A 113 -15.55 32.22 -48.20
CA ASP A 113 -15.67 32.97 -46.95
C ASP A 113 -15.72 31.97 -45.78
N LYS A 114 -14.88 32.20 -44.78
CA LYS A 114 -14.81 31.35 -43.57
C LYS A 114 -16.11 31.41 -42.77
N ALA A 115 -16.37 30.35 -42.01
CA ALA A 115 -17.47 30.29 -41.07
C ALA A 115 -17.36 31.41 -40.03
N GLN A 116 -18.48 32.02 -39.65
CA GLN A 116 -18.56 33.04 -38.61
C GLN A 116 -19.65 32.63 -37.62
N THR A 117 -19.37 32.80 -36.32
CA THR A 117 -20.37 32.61 -35.27
C THR A 117 -20.32 33.82 -34.36
N TRP A 118 -21.48 34.34 -33.99
CA TRP A 118 -21.63 35.45 -33.06
C TRP A 118 -22.57 35.05 -31.94
N LEU A 119 -22.21 35.46 -30.72
CA LEU A 119 -23.04 35.29 -29.54
C LEU A 119 -23.29 36.66 -28.92
N ARG A 120 -24.57 36.97 -28.70
CA ARG A 120 -25.03 38.16 -28.01
C ARG A 120 -25.90 37.77 -26.82
N GLU A 121 -25.87 38.57 -25.77
CA GLU A 121 -26.74 38.41 -24.60
C GLU A 121 -27.63 39.64 -24.44
N TYR A 122 -28.89 39.42 -24.11
CA TYR A 122 -29.85 40.50 -23.89
C TYR A 122 -29.69 41.04 -22.47
N ASP A 123 -29.28 42.31 -22.37
CA ASP A 123 -29.24 43.03 -21.11
C ASP A 123 -30.62 43.62 -20.82
N ALA A 124 -31.33 43.02 -19.87
CA ALA A 124 -32.66 43.47 -19.46
C ALA A 124 -32.66 44.87 -18.82
N THR A 125 -31.53 45.31 -18.25
CA THR A 125 -31.42 46.64 -17.62
C THR A 125 -31.19 47.74 -18.65
N ALA A 126 -30.39 47.46 -19.68
CA ALA A 126 -30.12 48.40 -20.77
C ALA A 126 -31.15 48.29 -21.93
N GLY A 127 -31.97 47.23 -21.95
CA GLY A 127 -32.92 46.94 -23.03
C GLY A 127 -32.25 46.63 -24.38
N ALA A 128 -30.97 46.22 -24.37
CA ALA A 128 -30.14 46.12 -25.56
C ALA A 128 -29.35 44.80 -25.60
N TRP A 129 -28.99 44.37 -26.82
CA TRP A 129 -28.11 43.22 -27.03
C TRP A 129 -26.65 43.63 -26.87
N LYS A 130 -25.91 42.84 -26.09
CA LYS A 130 -24.47 43.00 -25.86
C LYS A 130 -23.70 41.86 -26.53
N ASP A 131 -22.66 42.19 -27.30
CA ASP A 131 -21.75 41.22 -27.89
C ASP A 131 -20.97 40.48 -26.79
N LEU A 132 -20.99 39.13 -26.80
CA LEU A 132 -20.24 38.29 -25.88
C LEU A 132 -19.00 37.67 -26.51
N SER A 133 -19.16 36.96 -27.63
CA SER A 133 -18.04 36.29 -28.30
C SER A 133 -18.28 36.17 -29.81
N ARG A 134 -17.17 36.03 -30.54
CA ARG A 134 -17.13 35.70 -31.98
C ARG A 134 -16.33 34.42 -32.27
N SER A 135 -15.91 33.70 -31.23
CA SER A 135 -15.13 32.47 -31.32
C SER A 135 -16.04 31.25 -31.39
N HIS A 136 -15.88 30.42 -32.42
CA HIS A 136 -16.68 29.19 -32.60
C HIS A 136 -16.55 28.24 -31.40
N GLN A 137 -15.34 28.13 -30.85
CA GLN A 137 -15.04 27.19 -29.76
C GLN A 137 -15.62 27.68 -28.44
N GLU A 138 -15.36 28.93 -28.05
CA GLU A 138 -15.88 29.50 -26.80
C GLU A 138 -17.41 29.46 -26.78
N ILE A 139 -18.06 29.84 -27.89
CA ILE A 139 -19.53 29.81 -28.00
C ILE A 139 -20.04 28.37 -27.90
N GLY A 140 -19.33 27.40 -28.50
CA GLY A 140 -19.68 25.98 -28.38
C GLY A 140 -19.59 25.46 -26.94
N GLU A 141 -18.51 25.80 -26.24
CA GLU A 141 -18.31 25.42 -24.83
C GLU A 141 -19.33 26.07 -23.91
N GLU A 142 -19.58 27.38 -24.06
CA GLU A 142 -20.56 28.14 -23.30
C GLU A 142 -21.98 27.54 -23.46
N ILE A 143 -22.42 27.31 -24.70
CA ILE A 143 -23.75 26.75 -24.96
C ILE A 143 -23.85 25.30 -24.44
N ALA A 144 -22.79 24.50 -24.58
CA ALA A 144 -22.77 23.13 -24.05
C ALA A 144 -22.86 23.10 -22.52
N GLN A 145 -22.16 24.01 -21.83
CA GLN A 145 -22.23 24.15 -20.38
C GLN A 145 -23.62 24.62 -19.92
N LEU A 146 -24.19 25.64 -20.56
CA LEU A 146 -25.51 26.18 -20.21
C LEU A 146 -26.65 25.17 -20.44
N LEU A 147 -26.55 24.35 -21.49
CA LEU A 147 -27.54 23.30 -21.78
C LEU A 147 -27.33 22.04 -20.92
N GLY A 148 -26.11 21.80 -20.44
CA GLY A 148 -25.76 20.62 -19.63
C GLY A 148 -25.85 19.28 -20.37
N MET A 149 -25.95 19.31 -21.70
CA MET A 149 -26.10 18.12 -22.53
C MET A 149 -25.42 18.27 -23.89
N SER A 150 -24.88 17.15 -24.40
CA SER A 150 -24.32 17.07 -25.74
C SER A 150 -25.41 17.16 -26.80
N ARG A 151 -25.01 17.46 -28.04
CA ARG A 151 -25.90 17.49 -29.21
C ARG A 151 -26.70 16.20 -29.36
N GLU A 152 -26.03 15.05 -29.25
CA GLU A 152 -26.66 13.73 -29.39
C GLU A 152 -27.79 13.56 -28.37
N GLN A 153 -27.55 14.02 -27.14
CA GLN A 153 -28.50 13.95 -26.05
C GLN A 153 -29.66 14.93 -26.26
N PHE A 154 -29.36 16.15 -26.69
CA PHE A 154 -30.37 17.13 -27.07
C PHE A 154 -31.32 16.59 -28.15
N CYS A 155 -30.76 15.93 -29.17
CA CYS A 155 -31.54 15.29 -30.24
C CYS A 155 -32.27 14.01 -29.78
N GLN A 156 -31.97 13.48 -28.59
CA GLN A 156 -32.65 12.30 -28.05
C GLN A 156 -33.69 12.65 -26.99
N VAL A 157 -33.63 13.84 -26.39
CA VAL A 157 -34.49 14.22 -25.26
C VAL A 157 -35.36 15.44 -25.57
N VAL A 158 -34.83 16.44 -26.29
CA VAL A 158 -35.53 17.72 -26.54
C VAL A 158 -36.09 17.78 -27.95
N LEU A 159 -35.24 17.52 -28.95
CA LEU A 159 -35.59 17.58 -30.36
C LEU A 159 -35.52 16.18 -30.93
N LEU A 160 -36.61 15.43 -30.92
CA LEU A 160 -36.65 14.04 -31.39
C LEU A 160 -36.77 13.99 -32.92
N PRO A 161 -35.72 13.64 -33.69
CA PRO A 161 -35.84 13.45 -35.12
C PRO A 161 -36.75 12.28 -35.43
N GLN A 162 -37.36 12.32 -36.62
CA GLN A 162 -38.21 11.24 -37.11
C GLN A 162 -37.44 9.91 -37.11
N GLY A 163 -37.94 8.91 -36.37
CA GLY A 163 -37.35 7.56 -36.26
C GLY A 163 -36.37 7.33 -35.09
N GLU A 164 -35.78 8.38 -34.52
CA GLU A 164 -34.81 8.29 -33.42
C GLU A 164 -35.47 7.99 -32.06
N PHE A 165 -36.72 8.40 -31.86
CA PHE A 165 -37.49 8.05 -30.65
C PHE A 165 -37.68 6.54 -30.49
N ALA A 166 -37.94 5.83 -31.59
CA ALA A 166 -38.04 4.37 -31.58
C ALA A 166 -36.70 3.72 -31.23
N ARG A 167 -35.58 4.32 -31.63
CA ARG A 167 -34.23 3.87 -31.27
C ARG A 167 -33.96 4.03 -29.77
N PHE A 168 -34.41 5.12 -29.16
CA PHE A 168 -34.33 5.30 -27.69
C PHE A 168 -35.16 4.25 -26.94
N LEU A 169 -36.41 4.01 -27.36
CA LEU A 169 -37.27 2.99 -26.72
C LEU A 169 -36.74 1.56 -26.90
N ARG A 170 -36.06 1.30 -28.01
CA ARG A 170 -35.44 0.00 -28.34
C ARG A 170 -33.99 -0.13 -27.89
N ALA A 171 -33.38 0.92 -27.34
CA ALA A 171 -32.02 0.87 -26.84
C ALA A 171 -31.91 -0.13 -25.69
N ASP A 172 -30.81 -0.87 -25.64
CA ASP A 172 -30.52 -1.80 -24.56
C ASP A 172 -30.34 -1.08 -23.22
N ALA A 173 -30.35 -1.87 -22.14
CA ALA A 173 -30.27 -1.35 -20.78
C ALA A 173 -28.98 -0.54 -20.54
N GLU A 174 -27.87 -0.93 -21.17
CA GLU A 174 -26.58 -0.27 -21.04
C GLU A 174 -26.56 1.11 -21.72
N ALA A 175 -27.00 1.21 -22.98
CA ALA A 175 -27.08 2.46 -23.71
C ALA A 175 -28.08 3.42 -23.06
N ARG A 176 -29.21 2.90 -22.58
CA ARG A 176 -30.19 3.69 -21.82
C ARG A 176 -29.62 4.19 -20.50
N GLY A 177 -28.90 3.33 -19.76
CA GLY A 177 -28.22 3.68 -18.52
C GLY A 177 -27.17 4.79 -18.71
N LYS A 178 -26.34 4.69 -19.76
CA LYS A 178 -25.36 5.74 -20.11
C LYS A 178 -26.03 7.08 -20.42
N LEU A 179 -27.16 7.06 -21.12
CA LEU A 179 -27.92 8.26 -21.45
C LEU A 179 -28.52 8.94 -20.23
N LEU A 180 -29.27 8.16 -19.43
CA LEU A 180 -29.90 8.66 -18.20
C LEU A 180 -28.85 9.11 -17.19
N GLY A 181 -27.74 8.37 -17.06
CA GLY A 181 -26.66 8.73 -16.15
C GLY A 181 -25.97 10.05 -16.49
N ARG A 182 -25.93 10.46 -17.76
CA ARG A 182 -25.45 11.79 -18.13
C ARG A 182 -26.53 12.87 -18.00
N LEU A 183 -27.80 12.54 -18.26
CA LEU A 183 -28.92 13.48 -18.08
C LEU A 183 -29.11 13.88 -16.61
N PHE A 184 -28.92 12.94 -15.69
CA PHE A 184 -29.06 13.15 -14.24
C PHE A 184 -27.73 13.41 -13.52
N ASP A 185 -26.64 13.60 -14.27
CA ASP A 185 -25.29 13.81 -13.74
C ASP A 185 -24.91 12.80 -12.63
N THR A 186 -25.07 11.51 -12.94
CA THR A 186 -24.69 10.42 -12.04
C THR A 186 -23.21 10.05 -12.16
N GLN A 187 -22.44 10.74 -13.00
CA GLN A 187 -21.01 10.49 -13.19
C GLN A 187 -20.23 10.62 -11.88
N ARG A 188 -20.60 11.60 -11.04
CA ARG A 188 -20.04 11.77 -9.69
C ARG A 188 -20.15 10.53 -8.81
N PHE A 189 -21.21 9.72 -8.94
CA PHE A 189 -21.36 8.50 -8.15
C PHE A 189 -20.46 7.37 -8.68
N ALA A 190 -20.34 7.25 -10.01
CA ALA A 190 -19.41 6.32 -10.64
C ALA A 190 -17.94 6.66 -10.29
N ASP A 191 -17.60 7.94 -10.14
CA ASP A 191 -16.27 8.39 -9.70
C ASP A 191 -15.99 7.98 -8.25
N VAL A 192 -16.98 8.12 -7.36
CA VAL A 192 -16.87 7.66 -5.97
C VAL A 192 -16.70 6.15 -5.90
N GLU A 193 -17.48 5.39 -6.67
CA GLU A 193 -17.38 3.93 -6.73
C GLU A 193 -15.99 3.48 -7.19
N ARG A 194 -15.48 4.07 -8.28
CA ARG A 194 -14.10 3.81 -8.75
C ARG A 194 -13.06 4.10 -7.68
N ARG A 195 -13.16 5.27 -7.03
CA ARG A 195 -12.22 5.65 -5.97
C ARG A 195 -12.25 4.67 -4.79
N LEU A 196 -13.43 4.18 -4.41
CA LEU A 196 -13.57 3.19 -3.33
C LEU A 196 -13.00 1.83 -3.74
N ALA A 197 -13.24 1.39 -4.98
CA ALA A 197 -12.68 0.17 -5.53
C ALA A 197 -11.14 0.21 -5.57
N ASP A 198 -10.56 1.31 -6.02
CA ASP A 198 -9.11 1.50 -6.05
C ASP A 198 -8.52 1.50 -4.63
N ARG A 199 -9.15 2.22 -3.69
CA ARG A 199 -8.73 2.22 -2.28
C ARG A 199 -8.79 0.82 -1.67
N ARG A 200 -9.86 0.06 -1.93
CA ARG A 200 -9.98 -1.33 -1.48
C ARG A 200 -8.82 -2.16 -2.02
N ARG A 201 -8.57 -2.09 -3.34
CA ARG A 201 -7.51 -2.87 -3.99
C ARG A 201 -6.13 -2.57 -3.41
N VAL A 202 -5.81 -1.29 -3.20
CA VAL A 202 -4.52 -0.87 -2.61
C VAL A 202 -4.40 -1.33 -1.17
N THR A 203 -5.44 -1.14 -0.36
CA THR A 203 -5.44 -1.54 1.06
C THR A 203 -5.33 -3.05 1.21
N GLU A 204 -6.05 -3.81 0.39
CA GLU A 204 -6.02 -5.28 0.38
C GLU A 204 -4.62 -5.80 0.00
N ALA A 205 -3.95 -5.16 -0.96
CA ALA A 205 -2.57 -5.49 -1.30
C ALA A 205 -1.59 -5.22 -0.13
N GLN A 206 -1.72 -4.07 0.54
CA GLN A 206 -0.90 -3.72 1.70
C GLN A 206 -1.09 -4.69 2.87
N VAL A 207 -2.34 -5.08 3.14
CA VAL A 207 -2.64 -6.08 4.19
C VAL A 207 -2.00 -7.42 3.84
N ARG A 208 -2.17 -7.91 2.60
CA ARG A 208 -1.54 -9.20 2.20
C ARG A 208 -0.01 -9.16 2.26
N GLU A 209 0.61 -8.04 1.89
CA GLU A 209 2.07 -7.89 1.97
C GLU A 209 2.55 -7.92 3.43
N GLY A 210 1.87 -7.17 4.31
CA GLY A 210 2.15 -7.16 5.75
C GLY A 210 1.95 -8.54 6.39
N ASP A 211 0.85 -9.21 6.08
CA ASP A 211 0.56 -10.55 6.58
C ASP A 211 1.57 -11.59 6.07
N ALA A 212 2.02 -11.48 4.82
CA ALA A 212 3.05 -12.36 4.28
C ALA A 212 4.39 -12.18 5.00
N ALA A 213 4.79 -10.94 5.28
CA ALA A 213 5.98 -10.66 6.08
C ALA A 213 5.85 -11.21 7.50
N LEU A 214 4.68 -11.00 8.13
CA LEU A 214 4.40 -11.52 9.47
C LEU A 214 4.42 -13.05 9.53
N LEU A 215 3.83 -13.74 8.54
CA LEU A 215 3.90 -15.20 8.43
C LEU A 215 5.34 -15.68 8.24
N ALA A 216 6.14 -14.99 7.43
CA ALA A 216 7.55 -15.35 7.24
C ALA A 216 8.33 -15.26 8.56
N ASP A 217 8.08 -14.24 9.36
CA ASP A 217 8.67 -14.11 10.71
C ASP A 217 8.17 -15.20 11.64
N ALA A 218 6.87 -15.49 11.58
CA ALA A 218 6.22 -16.55 12.35
C ALA A 218 6.82 -17.93 12.07
N HIS A 219 7.06 -18.28 10.79
CA HIS A 219 7.68 -19.55 10.41
C HIS A 219 9.11 -19.67 10.95
N ARG A 220 9.89 -18.56 10.94
CA ARG A 220 11.24 -18.56 11.54
C ARG A 220 11.17 -18.76 13.06
N MET A 221 10.20 -18.13 13.74
CA MET A 221 9.98 -18.35 15.17
C MET A 221 9.58 -19.80 15.46
N GLN A 222 8.67 -20.38 14.67
CA GLN A 222 8.26 -21.77 14.83
C GLN A 222 9.42 -22.74 14.63
N GLN A 223 10.27 -22.52 13.62
CA GLN A 223 11.45 -23.35 13.40
C GLN A 223 12.41 -23.34 14.60
N ALA A 224 12.56 -22.20 15.29
CA ALA A 224 13.39 -22.07 16.47
C ALA A 224 12.73 -22.63 17.74
N ALA A 225 11.41 -22.47 17.87
CA ALA A 225 10.64 -22.88 19.04
C ALA A 225 10.22 -24.36 19.01
N GLY A 226 10.22 -25.00 17.83
CA GLY A 226 9.73 -26.37 17.65
C GLY A 226 8.28 -26.50 18.12
N ASP A 227 8.00 -27.55 18.89
CA ASP A 227 6.66 -27.87 19.41
C ASP A 227 6.11 -26.82 20.39
N ALA A 228 6.93 -25.86 20.85
CA ALA A 228 6.47 -24.77 21.71
C ALA A 228 5.65 -23.70 20.97
N MET A 229 5.59 -23.78 19.63
CA MET A 229 4.86 -22.85 18.79
C MET A 229 4.12 -23.60 17.68
N GLU A 230 2.79 -23.48 17.68
CA GLU A 230 1.96 -23.97 16.57
C GLU A 230 1.32 -22.78 15.87
N LEU A 231 1.53 -22.71 14.55
CA LEU A 231 0.91 -21.69 13.73
C LEU A 231 -0.44 -22.17 13.19
N PRO A 232 -1.46 -21.29 13.19
CA PRO A 232 -2.74 -21.60 12.57
C PRO A 232 -2.61 -21.62 11.04
N ALA A 233 -3.46 -22.41 10.38
CA ALA A 233 -3.54 -22.49 8.92
C ALA A 233 -4.31 -21.31 8.32
N LEU A 234 -3.79 -20.09 8.49
CA LEU A 234 -4.36 -18.86 7.94
C LEU A 234 -3.48 -18.35 6.78
N ALA A 235 -4.13 -17.82 5.74
CA ALA A 235 -3.48 -17.22 4.57
C ALA A 235 -3.40 -15.69 4.70
N PRO A 236 -2.45 -15.03 4.02
CA PRO A 236 -2.39 -13.58 3.98
C PRO A 236 -3.71 -12.94 3.50
N GLY A 237 -4.23 -11.98 4.27
CA GLY A 237 -5.53 -11.36 4.04
C GLY A 237 -6.70 -12.00 4.81
N ASP A 238 -6.48 -13.14 5.47
CA ASP A 238 -7.50 -13.75 6.33
C ASP A 238 -7.70 -12.93 7.61
N PRO A 239 -8.96 -12.69 8.02
CA PRO A 239 -9.24 -11.98 9.26
C PRO A 239 -8.62 -12.69 10.48
N GLY A 240 -7.94 -11.93 11.33
CA GLY A 240 -7.38 -12.43 12.59
C GLY A 240 -6.00 -13.08 12.47
N LEU A 241 -5.38 -13.12 11.29
CA LEU A 241 -4.03 -13.68 11.11
C LEU A 241 -3.01 -13.08 12.08
N ALA A 242 -2.97 -11.74 12.17
CA ALA A 242 -2.01 -11.06 13.03
C ALA A 242 -2.20 -11.40 14.51
N GLU A 243 -3.44 -11.45 14.99
CA GLU A 243 -3.76 -11.80 16.37
C GLU A 243 -3.37 -13.25 16.69
N ALA A 244 -3.60 -14.16 15.74
CA ALA A 244 -3.27 -15.56 15.92
C ALA A 244 -1.74 -15.79 15.91
N VAL A 245 -0.98 -15.11 15.05
CA VAL A 245 0.49 -15.14 15.06
C VAL A 245 1.03 -14.57 16.38
N LEU A 246 0.51 -13.44 16.86
CA LEU A 246 0.93 -12.85 18.13
C LEU A 246 0.66 -13.77 19.32
N SER A 247 -0.49 -14.45 19.31
CA SER A 247 -0.85 -15.41 20.36
C SER A 247 0.10 -16.61 20.37
N ALA A 248 0.40 -17.20 19.21
CA ALA A 248 1.36 -18.29 19.09
C ALA A 248 2.77 -17.87 19.52
N ALA A 249 3.22 -16.68 19.11
CA ALA A 249 4.52 -16.13 19.50
C ALA A 249 4.62 -15.86 21.02
N ALA A 250 3.52 -15.43 21.65
CA ALA A 250 3.47 -15.21 23.09
C ALA A 250 3.64 -16.52 23.87
N VAL A 251 2.97 -17.59 23.43
CA VAL A 251 3.13 -18.95 24.00
C VAL A 251 4.58 -19.42 23.85
N ALA A 252 5.13 -19.34 22.64
CA ALA A 252 6.51 -19.73 22.35
C ALA A 252 7.51 -19.00 23.26
N ARG A 253 7.35 -17.69 23.43
CA ARG A 253 8.18 -16.86 24.30
C ARG A 253 8.10 -17.28 25.76
N SER A 254 6.90 -17.56 26.28
CA SER A 254 6.72 -18.00 27.67
C SER A 254 7.41 -19.34 27.90
N THR A 255 7.15 -20.31 27.02
CA THR A 255 7.74 -21.65 27.08
C THR A 255 9.26 -21.60 27.02
N ALA A 256 9.83 -20.80 26.10
CA ALA A 256 11.29 -20.64 26.01
C ALA A 256 11.89 -20.05 27.29
N ARG A 257 11.21 -19.10 27.93
CA ARG A 257 11.65 -18.49 29.20
C ARG A 257 11.61 -19.50 30.35
N GLU A 258 10.58 -20.32 30.41
CA GLU A 258 10.45 -21.39 31.41
C GLU A 258 11.57 -22.42 31.23
N GLN A 259 11.79 -22.90 30.00
CA GLN A 259 12.86 -23.84 29.69
C GLN A 259 14.24 -23.29 30.04
N ALA A 260 14.52 -22.02 29.73
CA ALA A 260 15.77 -21.35 30.10
C ALA A 260 15.95 -21.29 31.62
N THR A 261 14.87 -20.99 32.36
CA THR A 261 14.89 -20.96 33.83
C THR A 261 15.16 -22.35 34.41
N VAL A 262 14.50 -23.39 33.89
CA VAL A 262 14.72 -24.78 34.31
C VAL A 262 16.16 -25.22 34.01
N ALA A 263 16.68 -24.91 32.83
CA ALA A 263 18.06 -25.23 32.45
C ALA A 263 19.07 -24.53 33.37
N HIS A 264 18.83 -23.26 33.70
CA HIS A 264 19.67 -22.51 34.63
C HIS A 264 19.67 -23.15 36.03
N CYS A 265 18.50 -23.46 36.59
CA CYS A 265 18.40 -24.14 37.89
C CYS A 265 19.11 -25.50 37.89
N ARG A 266 18.97 -26.28 36.81
CA ARG A 266 19.67 -27.58 36.66
C ARG A 266 21.18 -27.42 36.62
N LEU A 267 21.67 -26.42 35.89
CA LEU A 267 23.11 -26.11 35.82
C LEU A 267 23.64 -25.76 37.20
N THR A 268 22.99 -24.82 37.92
CA THR A 268 23.41 -24.41 39.27
C THR A 268 23.40 -25.58 40.25
N ALA A 269 22.38 -26.45 40.19
CA ALA A 269 22.31 -27.65 41.03
C ALA A 269 23.47 -28.62 40.72
N ALA A 270 23.78 -28.86 39.44
CA ALA A 270 24.88 -29.72 39.03
C ALA A 270 26.25 -29.15 39.45
N GLU A 271 26.46 -27.84 39.31
CA GLU A 271 27.68 -27.16 39.76
C GLU A 271 27.86 -27.25 41.28
N THR A 272 26.77 -27.06 42.04
CA THR A 272 26.78 -27.17 43.50
C THR A 272 27.09 -28.61 43.94
N ALA A 273 26.46 -29.61 43.31
CA ALA A 273 26.71 -31.02 43.58
C ALA A 273 28.17 -31.42 43.24
N ARG A 274 28.70 -30.94 42.11
CA ARG A 274 30.10 -31.15 41.72
C ARG A 274 31.05 -30.55 42.74
N ALA A 275 30.80 -29.32 43.21
CA ALA A 275 31.62 -28.68 44.23
C ALA A 275 31.59 -29.44 45.57
N ALA A 276 30.42 -29.95 45.98
CA ALA A 276 30.29 -30.77 47.18
C ALA A 276 31.02 -32.12 47.06
N ALA A 277 30.91 -32.78 45.89
CA ALA A 277 31.62 -34.02 45.60
C ALA A 277 33.15 -33.81 45.59
N ALA A 278 33.63 -32.69 45.04
CA ALA A 278 35.06 -32.34 45.07
C ALA A 278 35.57 -32.16 46.50
N ARG A 279 34.85 -31.43 47.35
CA ARG A 279 35.20 -31.29 48.79
C ARG A 279 35.26 -32.64 49.50
N THR A 280 34.24 -33.47 49.29
CA THR A 280 34.18 -34.82 49.89
C THR A 280 35.36 -35.68 49.44
N LEU A 281 35.74 -35.61 48.16
CA LEU A 281 36.89 -36.33 47.63
C LEU A 281 38.20 -35.86 48.29
N ASP A 282 38.38 -34.56 48.47
CA ASP A 282 39.56 -33.99 49.13
C ASP A 282 39.65 -34.43 50.60
N ASP A 283 38.52 -34.43 51.33
CA ASP A 283 38.45 -34.94 52.71
C ASP A 283 38.82 -36.44 52.79
N VAL A 284 38.31 -37.26 51.86
CA VAL A 284 38.64 -38.69 51.78
C VAL A 284 40.13 -38.89 51.47
N ARG A 285 40.70 -38.11 50.56
CA ARG A 285 42.13 -38.16 50.21
C ARG A 285 43.00 -37.79 51.41
N GLU A 286 42.62 -36.74 52.13
CA GLU A 286 43.35 -36.29 53.32
C GLU A 286 43.28 -37.32 54.44
N ARG A 287 42.09 -37.90 54.68
CA ARG A 287 41.94 -39.02 55.64
C ARG A 287 42.82 -40.21 55.26
N ALA A 288 42.83 -40.61 53.99
CA ALA A 288 43.68 -41.70 53.51
C ALA A 288 45.17 -41.39 53.68
N ARG A 289 45.60 -40.13 53.46
CA ARG A 289 46.97 -39.66 53.69
C ARG A 289 47.36 -39.77 55.17
N LEU A 290 46.49 -39.31 56.07
CA LEU A 290 46.71 -39.37 57.52
C LEU A 290 46.77 -40.83 58.02
N GLN A 291 45.88 -41.70 57.53
CA GLN A 291 45.91 -43.14 57.86
C GLN A 291 47.21 -43.81 57.42
N ARG A 292 47.70 -43.53 56.20
CA ARG A 292 49.02 -44.03 55.74
C ARG A 292 50.15 -43.55 56.64
N ARG A 293 50.20 -42.25 56.97
CA ARG A 293 51.22 -41.68 57.85
C ARG A 293 51.19 -42.29 59.25
N PHE A 294 50.00 -42.54 59.80
CA PHE A 294 49.84 -43.21 61.08
C PHE A 294 50.38 -44.65 61.05
N ALA A 295 50.02 -45.43 60.01
CA ALA A 295 50.52 -46.79 59.85
C ALA A 295 52.05 -46.84 59.73
N GLU A 296 52.65 -45.93 58.95
CA GLU A 296 54.10 -45.80 58.85
C GLU A 296 54.76 -45.42 60.19
N ALA A 297 54.19 -44.46 60.92
CA ALA A 297 54.70 -44.04 62.22
C ALA A 297 54.65 -45.17 63.25
N ARG A 298 53.55 -45.95 63.25
CA ARG A 298 53.40 -47.12 64.10
C ARG A 298 54.44 -48.20 63.79
N GLN A 299 54.65 -48.53 62.52
CA GLN A 299 55.70 -49.47 62.12
C GLN A 299 57.09 -48.99 62.52
N ARG A 300 57.37 -47.68 62.43
CA ARG A 300 58.65 -47.11 62.88
C ARG A 300 58.80 -47.23 64.40
N ALA A 301 57.74 -46.97 65.16
CA ALA A 301 57.74 -47.11 66.61
C ALA A 301 57.99 -48.56 67.03
N GLU A 302 57.31 -49.53 66.41
CA GLU A 302 57.50 -50.97 66.64
C GLU A 302 58.97 -51.38 66.38
N ARG A 303 59.57 -50.96 65.26
CA ARG A 303 61.00 -51.22 64.96
C ARG A 303 61.96 -50.57 65.96
N LEU A 304 61.63 -49.40 66.50
CA LEU A 304 62.45 -48.74 67.52
C LEU A 304 62.35 -49.47 68.86
N ASP A 305 61.16 -49.95 69.23
CA ASP A 305 60.92 -50.71 70.45
C ASP A 305 61.65 -52.07 70.42
N GLU A 306 61.58 -52.80 69.30
CA GLU A 306 62.37 -54.01 69.06
C GLU A 306 63.88 -53.78 69.27
N ARG A 307 64.39 -52.61 68.86
CA ARG A 307 65.79 -52.23 69.01
C ARG A 307 66.12 -51.62 70.38
N ALA A 308 65.12 -51.28 71.20
CA ALA A 308 65.33 -50.59 72.48
C ALA A 308 66.07 -51.46 73.49
N GLY A 309 65.83 -52.78 73.50
CA GLY A 309 66.57 -53.73 74.33
C GLY A 309 68.06 -53.79 73.96
N ALA A 310 68.36 -53.96 72.67
CA ALA A 310 69.72 -53.97 72.15
C ALA A 310 70.44 -52.63 72.40
N HIS A 311 69.73 -51.51 72.24
CA HIS A 311 70.27 -50.18 72.52
C HIS A 311 70.60 -49.98 74.00
N ARG A 312 69.69 -50.34 74.93
CA ARG A 312 69.94 -50.30 76.37
C ARG A 312 71.14 -51.15 76.76
N ALA A 313 71.23 -52.38 76.27
CA ALA A 313 72.37 -53.26 76.53
C ALA A 313 73.69 -52.67 75.99
N ALA A 314 73.66 -52.01 74.84
CA ALA A 314 74.83 -51.30 74.29
C ALA A 314 75.21 -50.07 75.15
N GLN A 315 74.24 -49.31 75.64
CA GLN A 315 74.47 -48.19 76.57
C GLN A 315 75.08 -48.67 77.89
N GLU A 316 74.50 -49.69 78.53
CA GLU A 316 75.05 -50.28 79.76
C GLU A 316 76.47 -50.82 79.55
N ARG A 317 76.75 -51.41 78.38
CA ARG A 317 78.10 -51.86 78.02
C ARG A 317 79.06 -50.68 77.86
N MET A 318 78.64 -49.60 77.20
CA MET A 318 79.41 -48.38 77.07
C MET A 318 79.68 -47.75 78.44
N GLU A 319 78.69 -47.66 79.33
CA GLU A 319 78.86 -47.12 80.68
C GLU A 319 79.80 -47.98 81.52
N ARG A 320 79.66 -49.31 81.47
CA ARG A 320 80.63 -50.21 82.11
C ARG A 320 82.03 -50.03 81.55
N GLY A 321 82.16 -49.85 80.24
CA GLY A 321 83.42 -49.51 79.58
C GLY A 321 84.02 -48.21 80.11
N ARG A 322 83.24 -47.13 80.19
CA ARG A 322 83.67 -45.84 80.77
C ARG A 322 84.08 -45.99 82.24
N LYS A 323 83.33 -46.74 83.05
CA LYS A 323 83.69 -47.01 84.44
C LYS A 323 84.99 -47.82 84.53
N ALA A 324 85.18 -48.83 83.70
CA ALA A 324 86.42 -49.61 83.64
C ALA A 324 87.63 -48.73 83.24
N GLU A 325 87.44 -47.81 82.30
CA GLU A 325 88.47 -46.86 81.88
C GLU A 325 88.95 -45.96 83.02
N THR A 326 88.07 -45.55 83.95
CA THR A 326 88.49 -44.73 85.11
C THR A 326 89.41 -45.47 86.09
N VAL A 327 89.32 -46.79 86.18
CA VAL A 327 90.18 -47.63 87.06
C VAL A 327 91.37 -48.24 86.33
N ALA A 328 91.41 -48.16 84.99
CA ALA A 328 92.50 -48.70 84.18
C ALA A 328 93.89 -48.12 84.56
N PRO A 329 94.06 -46.81 84.83
CA PRO A 329 95.36 -46.27 85.26
C PRO A 329 95.82 -46.84 86.60
N ALA A 330 94.90 -47.02 87.56
CA ALA A 330 95.21 -47.56 88.88
C ALA A 330 95.55 -49.05 88.82
N LEU A 331 94.85 -49.83 87.98
CA LEU A 331 95.17 -51.23 87.70
C LEU A 331 96.53 -51.36 87.03
N ALA A 332 96.84 -50.53 86.03
CA ALA A 332 98.15 -50.51 85.37
C ALA A 332 99.28 -50.20 86.37
N LEU A 333 99.06 -49.26 87.29
CA LEU A 333 99.99 -48.95 88.39
C LEU A 333 100.18 -50.14 89.33
N ARG A 334 99.11 -50.85 89.70
CA ARG A 334 99.19 -52.06 90.53
C ARG A 334 99.94 -53.18 89.82
N GLU A 335 99.64 -53.43 88.55
CA GLU A 335 100.32 -54.46 87.77
C GLU A 335 101.81 -54.13 87.57
N ALA A 336 102.16 -52.87 87.34
CA ALA A 336 103.54 -52.40 87.32
C ALA A 336 104.23 -52.64 88.68
N ALA A 337 103.58 -52.29 89.79
CA ALA A 337 104.10 -52.51 91.14
C ALA A 337 104.22 -54.01 91.49
N ASP A 338 103.26 -54.86 91.13
CA ASP A 338 103.34 -56.32 91.29
C ASP A 338 104.46 -56.93 90.44
N ALA A 339 104.71 -56.39 89.25
CA ALA A 339 105.81 -56.81 88.39
C ALA A 339 107.17 -56.32 88.90
N GLU A 340 107.25 -55.15 89.54
CA GLU A 340 108.43 -54.67 90.24
C GLU A 340 108.69 -55.49 91.51
N HIS A 341 107.67 -55.77 92.31
CA HIS A 341 107.80 -56.63 93.50
C HIS A 341 108.27 -58.04 93.14
N ARG A 342 107.67 -58.66 92.11
CA ARG A 342 108.10 -59.98 91.63
C ARG A 342 109.55 -59.97 91.13
N ARG A 343 109.98 -58.89 90.46
CA ARG A 343 111.38 -58.70 90.06
C ARG A 343 112.31 -58.53 91.26
N ALA A 344 111.89 -57.82 92.30
CA ALA A 344 112.66 -57.62 93.53
C ALA A 344 112.75 -58.90 94.39
N THR A 345 111.71 -59.74 94.44
CA THR A 345 111.74 -61.03 95.16
C THR A 345 112.50 -62.13 94.41
N ALA A 346 112.84 -61.93 93.14
CA ALA A 346 113.62 -62.85 92.31
C ALA A 346 115.10 -62.43 92.19
N ALA A 347 115.51 -61.33 92.83
CA ALA A 347 116.88 -60.82 92.90
C ALA A 347 117.50 -61.09 94.28
#